data_AF-D2MN58-F1
#
_entry.id   AF-D2MN58-F1
#
_cell.length_a   1.000
_cell.length_b   1.000
_cell.length_c   1.000
_cell.angle_alpha   90.00
_cell.angle_beta   90.00
_cell.angle_gamma   90.00
#
_symmetry.space_group_name_H-M   'P 1'
#
loop_
_entity.id
_entity.type
_entity.pdbx_description
1 polymer ?
#
loop_
_entity_poly.entity_id
_entity_poly.type
_entity_poly.pdbx_seq_one_letter_code
_entity_poly.pdbx_strand_id
1 'polypeptide(L)'
;MKTHYKDPLTLTKMTAYLQETKKVVYIQIPEKQAQQYLYEYSYVNLITPFKHRFKTNGVYRQTDFKEYLDAYLEERNQYPRLYQNIMSLECYLKSILSYEILNAYHLNSSSQFQELADTLHFNAQHTPYTDSIKFHMYKIIDKMKEEIQNYRSPYFLLGQLTLHECLSLLYSLDSHLKNRCRQEFLKRQHFIQESDDQPFYKKLDMIIQIRNCICHNDSLENLIRYQQEFKGILRSEEEQDEFSKLIDYLLKK
;
A
#
# COMPACT_ATOMS: atom_id res chain seq x y z
N MET A 1 6.99 28.06 -20.19
CA MET A 1 7.88 28.29 -19.04
C MET A 1 8.73 27.05 -18.84
N LYS A 2 10.06 27.15 -18.86
CA LYS A 2 10.92 26.05 -18.38
C LYS A 2 10.86 26.08 -16.86
N THR A 3 10.08 25.18 -16.27
CA THR A 3 10.11 24.93 -14.83
C THR A 3 11.46 24.30 -14.49
N HIS A 4 12.37 25.10 -13.93
CA HIS A 4 13.60 24.58 -13.35
C HIS A 4 13.27 23.88 -12.03
N TYR A 5 13.80 22.68 -11.84
CA TYR A 5 13.73 21.98 -10.55
C TYR A 5 14.58 22.69 -9.51
N LYS A 6 14.25 22.52 -8.22
CA LYS A 6 15.11 23.00 -7.13
C LYS A 6 16.38 22.16 -7.07
N ASP A 7 17.50 22.82 -6.82
CA ASP A 7 18.77 22.12 -6.62
C ASP A 7 18.71 21.23 -5.37
N PRO A 8 19.32 20.03 -5.41
CA PRO A 8 19.42 19.17 -4.24
C PRO A 8 20.27 19.85 -3.16
N LEU A 9 19.84 19.76 -1.90
CA LEU A 9 20.60 20.25 -0.75
C LEU A 9 21.64 19.21 -0.34
N THR A 10 22.83 19.67 0.07
CA THR A 10 23.80 18.83 0.80
C THR A 10 23.30 18.60 2.24
N LEU A 11 23.83 17.60 2.94
CA LEU A 11 23.42 17.33 4.34
C LEU A 11 23.59 18.56 5.25
N THR A 12 24.70 19.30 5.11
CA THR A 12 24.92 20.55 5.85
C THR A 12 23.89 21.63 5.50
N LYS A 13 23.52 21.76 4.23
CA LYS A 13 22.47 22.70 3.81
C LYS A 13 21.09 22.26 4.33
N MET A 14 20.84 20.95 4.43
CA MET A 14 19.60 20.42 5.01
C MET A 14 19.48 20.75 6.50
N THR A 15 20.54 20.53 7.28
CA THR A 15 20.50 20.82 8.73
C THR A 15 20.42 22.32 9.03
N ALA A 16 21.12 23.15 8.26
CA ALA A 16 20.96 24.61 8.31
C ALA A 16 19.52 25.04 7.97
N TYR A 17 18.96 24.50 6.88
CA TYR A 17 17.58 24.77 6.48
C TYR A 17 16.57 24.39 7.56
N LEU A 18 16.74 23.24 8.22
CA LEU A 18 15.89 22.80 9.33
C LEU A 18 15.94 23.78 10.51
N GLN A 19 17.13 24.27 10.85
CA GLN A 19 17.32 25.23 11.93
C GLN A 19 16.66 26.58 11.60
N GLU A 20 16.92 27.11 10.41
CA GLU A 20 16.43 28.43 9.98
C GLU A 20 14.92 28.45 9.76
N THR A 21 14.36 27.42 9.12
CA THR A 21 12.97 27.46 8.63
C THR A 21 11.99 26.66 9.49
N LYS A 22 12.48 25.68 10.24
CA LYS A 22 11.65 24.79 11.08
C LYS A 22 11.98 24.87 12.56
N LYS A 23 12.90 25.76 12.96
CA LYS A 23 13.36 25.95 14.34
C LYS A 23 13.85 24.65 14.99
N VAL A 24 14.48 23.79 14.19
CA VAL A 24 15.09 22.55 14.71
C VAL A 24 16.40 22.88 15.41
N VAL A 25 16.60 22.31 16.60
CA VAL A 25 17.84 22.42 17.37
C VAL A 25 18.48 21.05 17.53
N TYR A 26 19.80 21.02 17.74
CA TYR A 26 20.61 19.81 17.80
C TYR A 26 21.20 19.64 19.20
N ILE A 27 20.32 19.38 20.19
CA ILE A 27 20.72 19.33 21.62
C ILE A 27 21.15 17.92 22.00
N GLN A 28 20.24 16.95 21.91
CA GLN A 28 20.54 15.56 22.28
C GLN A 28 21.27 14.80 21.17
N ILE A 29 20.99 15.17 19.91
CA ILE A 29 21.66 14.61 18.74
C ILE A 29 22.47 15.72 18.11
N PRO A 30 23.82 15.68 18.19
CA PRO A 30 24.66 16.67 17.56
C PRO A 30 24.41 16.75 16.05
N GLU A 31 24.57 17.94 15.47
CA GLU A 31 24.24 18.19 14.06
C GLU A 31 24.93 17.19 13.10
N LYS A 32 26.20 16.86 13.34
CA LYS A 32 26.94 15.89 12.53
C LYS A 32 26.29 14.49 12.53
N GLN A 33 25.73 14.08 13.66
CA GLN A 33 25.00 12.81 13.77
C GLN A 33 23.61 12.92 13.14
N ALA A 34 22.94 14.07 13.28
CA ALA A 34 21.69 14.34 12.58
C ALA A 34 21.85 14.26 11.05
N GLN A 35 22.97 14.74 10.50
CA GLN A 35 23.33 14.59 9.08
C GLN A 35 23.46 13.11 8.67
N GLN A 36 24.03 12.25 9.52
CA GLN A 36 24.11 10.81 9.27
C GLN A 36 22.71 10.19 9.22
N TYR A 37 21.83 10.50 10.17
CA TYR A 37 20.46 10.01 10.14
C TYR A 37 19.66 10.51 8.92
N LEU A 38 19.86 11.76 8.51
CA LEU A 38 19.26 12.29 7.28
C LEU A 38 19.76 11.58 6.02
N TYR A 39 21.01 11.12 6.02
CA TYR A 39 21.57 10.30 4.94
C TYR A 39 20.98 8.89 4.95
N GLU A 40 20.94 8.24 6.12
CA GLU A 40 20.46 6.86 6.27
C GLU A 40 18.95 6.72 6.03
N TYR A 41 18.16 7.65 6.54
CA TYR A 41 16.70 7.55 6.55
C TYR A 41 16.00 8.46 5.55
N SER A 42 16.72 9.34 4.86
CA SER A 42 16.19 10.39 3.98
C SER A 42 15.34 11.44 4.71
N TYR A 43 15.52 12.70 4.32
CA TYR A 43 14.68 13.82 4.77
C TYR A 43 13.18 13.58 4.52
N VAL A 44 12.83 12.90 3.42
CA VAL A 44 11.44 12.64 3.02
C VAL A 44 10.74 11.69 3.99
N ASN A 45 11.46 10.77 4.63
CA ASN A 45 10.85 9.86 5.60
C ASN A 45 11.06 10.33 7.05
N LEU A 46 12.19 10.96 7.36
CA LEU A 46 12.54 11.36 8.72
C LEU A 46 11.89 12.69 9.15
N ILE A 47 11.75 13.66 8.25
CA ILE A 47 11.28 15.01 8.60
C ILE A 47 9.89 15.30 8.06
N THR A 48 9.69 15.08 6.76
CA THR A 48 8.47 15.51 6.05
C THR A 48 7.18 15.00 6.68
N PRO A 49 7.07 13.72 7.12
CA PRO A 49 5.81 13.20 7.64
C PRO A 49 5.43 13.84 8.97
N PHE A 50 6.40 14.01 9.87
CA PHE A 50 6.17 14.45 11.25
C PHE A 50 6.15 15.98 11.44
N LYS A 51 6.49 16.77 10.41
CA LYS A 51 6.58 18.24 10.48
C LYS A 51 5.36 18.93 11.11
N HIS A 52 4.18 18.36 10.93
CA HIS A 52 2.93 18.90 11.41
C HIS A 52 2.76 18.76 12.94
N ARG A 53 3.36 17.73 13.57
CA ARG A 53 3.33 17.53 15.03
C ARG A 53 3.96 18.69 15.78
N PHE A 54 4.83 19.43 15.09
CA PHE A 54 5.63 20.53 15.63
C PHE A 54 5.21 21.90 15.09
N LYS A 55 4.07 21.96 14.39
CA LYS A 55 3.57 23.18 13.73
C LYS A 55 2.17 23.49 14.23
N THR A 56 2.02 24.61 14.95
CA THR A 56 0.73 25.08 15.48
C THR A 56 0.36 26.39 14.80
N ASN A 57 -0.86 26.49 14.25
CA ASN A 57 -1.36 27.68 13.55
C ASN A 57 -0.40 28.24 12.49
N GLY A 58 0.28 27.36 11.76
CA GLY A 58 1.23 27.76 10.73
C GLY A 58 2.66 28.07 11.24
N VAL A 59 2.88 28.11 12.55
CA VAL A 59 4.16 28.46 13.16
C VAL A 59 4.84 27.22 13.74
N TYR A 60 6.12 27.02 13.40
CA TYR A 60 6.92 25.96 14.02
C TYR A 60 7.33 26.34 15.44
N ARG A 61 7.19 25.40 16.37
CA ARG A 61 7.81 25.48 17.70
C ARG A 61 9.28 25.06 17.61
N GLN A 62 10.10 25.53 18.55
CA GLN A 62 11.44 24.99 18.69
C GLN A 62 11.35 23.50 19.04
N THR A 63 12.08 22.68 18.29
CA THR A 63 11.96 21.22 18.34
C THR A 63 13.36 20.61 18.28
N ASP A 64 13.68 19.68 19.17
CA ASP A 64 14.96 18.95 19.08
C ASP A 64 14.89 17.97 17.88
N PHE A 65 15.97 17.83 17.11
CA PHE A 65 16.06 16.83 16.04
C PHE A 65 15.72 15.42 16.56
N LYS A 66 16.05 15.13 17.83
CA LYS A 66 15.67 13.88 18.48
C LYS A 66 14.16 13.62 18.43
N GLU A 67 13.31 14.62 18.56
CA GLU A 67 11.85 14.42 18.51
C GLU A 67 11.37 13.89 17.14
N TYR A 68 12.03 14.32 16.05
CA TYR A 68 11.78 13.76 14.72
C TYR A 68 12.29 12.32 14.60
N LEU A 69 13.49 12.06 15.12
CA LEU A 69 14.08 10.72 15.10
C LEU A 69 13.25 9.73 15.91
N ASP A 70 12.80 10.11 17.10
CA ASP A 70 11.98 9.26 17.97
C ASP A 70 10.65 8.92 17.28
N ALA A 71 9.97 9.91 16.67
CA ALA A 71 8.75 9.66 15.92
C ALA A 71 8.96 8.71 14.73
N TYR A 72 10.06 8.88 13.99
CA TYR A 72 10.44 7.99 12.90
C TYR A 72 10.71 6.56 13.38
N LEU A 73 11.53 6.40 14.43
CA LEU A 73 11.89 5.09 14.96
C LEU A 73 10.68 4.38 15.56
N GLU A 74 9.80 5.09 16.25
CA GLU A 74 8.57 4.52 16.81
C GLU A 74 7.61 4.03 15.73
N GLU A 75 7.47 4.77 14.63
CA GLU A 75 6.75 4.29 13.45
C GLU A 75 7.45 3.07 12.83
N ARG A 76 8.77 3.12 12.61
CA ARG A 76 9.52 2.03 11.97
C ARG A 76 9.56 0.74 12.80
N ASN A 77 9.48 0.83 14.13
CA ASN A 77 9.38 -0.34 15.01
C ASN A 77 8.13 -1.18 14.76
N GLN A 78 7.08 -0.60 14.17
CA GLN A 78 5.83 -1.30 13.84
C GLN A 78 5.95 -2.13 12.55
N TYR A 79 6.87 -1.76 11.65
CA TYR A 79 6.91 -2.26 10.28
C TYR A 79 7.18 -3.76 10.19
N PRO A 80 8.10 -4.37 10.97
CA PRO A 80 8.34 -5.81 10.90
C PRO A 80 7.08 -6.64 11.19
N ARG A 81 6.29 -6.26 12.21
CA ARG A 81 5.06 -6.99 12.58
C ARG A 81 3.98 -6.80 11.52
N LEU A 82 3.77 -5.57 11.07
CA LEU A 82 2.82 -5.28 9.99
C LEU A 82 3.18 -6.04 8.72
N TYR A 83 4.46 -6.03 8.32
CA TYR A 83 4.96 -6.76 7.17
C TYR A 83 4.66 -8.26 7.28
N GLN A 84 5.03 -8.89 8.41
CA GLN A 84 4.77 -10.31 8.64
C GLN A 84 3.29 -10.67 8.46
N ASN A 85 2.40 -9.90 9.08
CA ASN A 85 0.98 -10.17 9.08
C ASN A 85 0.33 -9.93 7.71
N ILE A 86 0.72 -8.87 7.02
CA ILE A 86 0.25 -8.56 5.66
C ILE A 86 0.77 -9.59 4.66
N MET A 87 2.03 -10.02 4.75
CA MET A 87 2.56 -11.06 3.86
C MET A 87 1.87 -12.41 4.06
N SER A 88 1.52 -12.75 5.32
CA SER A 88 0.69 -13.93 5.60
C SER A 88 -0.66 -13.82 4.88
N LEU A 89 -1.36 -12.69 5.05
CA LEU A 89 -2.62 -12.40 4.36
C LEU A 89 -2.49 -12.52 2.85
N GLU A 90 -1.46 -11.91 2.27
CA GLU A 90 -1.18 -11.95 0.83
C GLU A 90 -0.98 -13.39 0.33
N CYS A 91 -0.28 -14.23 1.09
CA CYS A 91 -0.11 -15.65 0.79
C CYS A 91 -1.46 -16.39 0.74
N TYR A 92 -2.31 -16.21 1.76
CA TYR A 92 -3.63 -16.86 1.79
C TYR A 92 -4.53 -16.40 0.64
N LEU A 93 -4.59 -15.10 0.35
CA LEU A 93 -5.40 -14.59 -0.74
C LEU A 93 -4.97 -15.19 -2.09
N LYS A 94 -3.66 -15.21 -2.35
CA LYS A 94 -3.10 -15.79 -3.59
C LYS A 94 -3.45 -17.26 -3.73
N SER A 95 -3.23 -18.05 -2.68
CA SER A 95 -3.49 -19.49 -2.70
C SER A 95 -4.96 -19.80 -2.94
N ILE A 96 -5.87 -19.10 -2.25
CA ILE A 96 -7.32 -19.27 -2.41
C ILE A 96 -7.75 -18.87 -3.82
N LEU A 97 -7.38 -17.66 -4.26
CA LEU A 97 -7.77 -17.15 -5.57
C LEU A 97 -7.27 -18.08 -6.69
N SER A 98 -6.02 -18.50 -6.62
CA SER A 98 -5.43 -19.41 -7.60
C SER A 98 -6.16 -20.74 -7.64
N TYR A 99 -6.40 -21.35 -6.48
CA TYR A 99 -7.08 -22.63 -6.37
C TYR A 99 -8.51 -22.58 -6.93
N GLU A 100 -9.28 -21.56 -6.54
CA GLU A 100 -10.68 -21.44 -6.96
C GLU A 100 -10.81 -21.19 -8.47
N ILE A 101 -9.93 -20.37 -9.07
CA ILE A 101 -9.89 -20.16 -10.52
C ILE A 101 -9.50 -21.45 -11.25
N LEU A 102 -8.44 -22.13 -10.81
CA LEU A 102 -7.98 -23.37 -11.45
C LEU A 102 -9.05 -24.46 -11.43
N ASN A 103 -9.77 -24.57 -10.31
CA ASN A 103 -10.81 -25.57 -10.12
C ASN A 103 -12.09 -25.23 -10.89
N ALA A 104 -12.47 -23.95 -10.99
CA ALA A 104 -13.67 -23.53 -11.70
C ALA A 104 -13.53 -23.63 -13.23
N TYR A 105 -12.35 -23.33 -13.77
CA TYR A 105 -12.12 -23.25 -15.22
C TYR A 105 -11.35 -24.44 -15.81
N HIS A 106 -10.88 -25.38 -14.97
CA HIS A 106 -10.15 -26.58 -15.39
C HIS A 106 -9.01 -26.30 -16.39
N LEU A 107 -8.16 -25.30 -16.08
CA LEU A 107 -7.18 -24.70 -17.00
C LEU A 107 -6.03 -25.66 -17.38
N ASN A 108 -6.30 -26.59 -18.30
CA ASN A 108 -5.37 -27.61 -18.77
C ASN A 108 -4.86 -27.34 -20.20
N SER A 109 -5.38 -26.33 -20.89
CA SER A 109 -4.97 -25.95 -22.24
C SER A 109 -4.91 -24.44 -22.44
N SER A 110 -4.17 -23.99 -23.47
CA SER A 110 -4.13 -22.58 -23.87
C SER A 110 -5.51 -22.05 -24.28
N SER A 111 -6.38 -22.88 -24.86
CA SER A 111 -7.73 -22.47 -25.26
C SER A 111 -8.60 -22.16 -24.04
N GLN A 112 -8.52 -22.98 -22.98
CA GLN A 112 -9.25 -22.75 -21.73
C GLN A 112 -8.73 -21.50 -21.00
N PHE A 113 -7.42 -21.24 -21.06
CA PHE A 113 -6.87 -20.00 -20.53
C PHE A 113 -7.34 -18.77 -21.30
N GLN A 114 -7.41 -18.86 -22.64
CA GLN A 114 -7.94 -17.78 -23.46
C GLN A 114 -9.41 -17.50 -23.15
N GLU A 115 -10.22 -18.55 -23.01
CA GLU A 115 -11.63 -18.44 -22.60
C GLU A 115 -11.81 -17.81 -21.22
N LEU A 116 -10.95 -18.16 -20.25
CA LEU A 116 -10.89 -17.48 -18.95
C LEU A 116 -10.62 -15.98 -19.15
N ALA A 117 -9.58 -15.62 -19.90
CA ALA A 117 -9.22 -14.22 -20.11
C ALA A 117 -10.35 -13.42 -20.78
N ASP A 118 -11.03 -14.00 -21.75
CA ASP A 118 -12.17 -13.38 -22.43
C ASP A 118 -13.37 -13.23 -21.49
N THR A 119 -13.61 -14.22 -20.62
CA THR A 119 -14.63 -14.15 -19.57
C THR A 119 -14.33 -13.05 -18.55
N LEU A 120 -13.07 -12.92 -18.11
CA LEU A 120 -12.64 -11.87 -17.19
C LEU A 120 -12.81 -10.47 -17.82
N HIS A 121 -12.47 -10.32 -19.10
CA HIS A 121 -12.68 -9.09 -19.86
C HIS A 121 -14.16 -8.72 -19.92
N PHE A 122 -15.01 -9.69 -20.26
CA PHE A 122 -16.46 -9.50 -20.29
C PHE A 122 -17.00 -9.05 -18.92
N ASN A 123 -16.61 -9.72 -17.84
CA ASN A 123 -17.04 -9.36 -16.49
C ASN A 123 -16.54 -7.96 -16.07
N ALA A 124 -15.29 -7.63 -16.39
CA ALA A 124 -14.70 -6.32 -16.11
C ALA A 124 -15.40 -5.18 -16.88
N GLN A 125 -15.95 -5.45 -18.06
CA GLN A 125 -16.76 -4.48 -18.80
C GLN A 125 -18.08 -4.17 -18.08
N HIS A 126 -18.74 -5.20 -17.56
CA HIS A 126 -20.09 -5.13 -16.99
C HIS A 126 -20.13 -4.84 -15.48
N THR A 127 -18.97 -4.69 -14.84
CA THR A 127 -18.88 -4.34 -13.41
C THR A 127 -19.24 -2.87 -13.15
N PRO A 128 -19.80 -2.52 -11.97
CA PRO A 128 -20.17 -1.13 -11.63
C PRO A 128 -18.98 -0.24 -11.23
N TYR A 129 -17.74 -0.75 -11.23
CA TYR A 129 -16.56 0.05 -10.86
C TYR A 129 -16.25 1.17 -11.86
N THR A 130 -15.44 2.12 -11.43
CA THR A 130 -15.04 3.27 -12.26
C THR A 130 -14.11 2.86 -13.41
N ASP A 131 -14.05 3.68 -14.46
CA ASP A 131 -13.20 3.42 -15.63
C ASP A 131 -11.72 3.27 -15.28
N SER A 132 -11.25 3.98 -14.25
CA SER A 132 -9.88 3.82 -13.75
C SER A 132 -9.63 2.41 -13.23
N ILE A 133 -10.56 1.84 -12.46
CA ILE A 133 -10.42 0.48 -11.93
C ILE A 133 -10.56 -0.54 -13.06
N LYS A 134 -11.52 -0.34 -13.98
CA LYS A 134 -11.68 -1.19 -15.17
C LYS A 134 -10.42 -1.23 -16.03
N PHE A 135 -9.78 -0.08 -16.25
CA PHE A 135 -8.51 0.01 -16.97
C PHE A 135 -7.41 -0.85 -16.30
N HIS A 136 -7.31 -0.82 -14.98
CA HIS A 136 -6.39 -1.68 -14.26
C HIS A 136 -6.72 -3.17 -14.43
N MET A 137 -7.99 -3.56 -14.34
CA MET A 137 -8.41 -4.94 -14.61
C MET A 137 -7.97 -5.42 -16.00
N TYR A 138 -8.29 -4.65 -17.04
CA TYR A 138 -7.91 -4.98 -18.42
C TYR A 138 -6.40 -5.13 -18.58
N LYS A 139 -5.63 -4.20 -18.02
CA LYS A 139 -4.17 -4.25 -18.04
C LYS A 139 -3.62 -5.53 -17.40
N ILE A 140 -4.20 -5.96 -16.27
CA ILE A 140 -3.77 -7.21 -15.60
C ILE A 140 -4.16 -8.43 -16.44
N ILE A 141 -5.36 -8.47 -17.00
CA ILE A 141 -5.82 -9.59 -17.83
C ILE A 141 -4.94 -9.71 -19.09
N ASP A 142 -4.64 -8.61 -19.76
CA ASP A 142 -3.79 -8.61 -20.96
C ASP A 142 -2.35 -9.03 -20.62
N LYS A 143 -1.79 -8.52 -19.51
CA LYS A 143 -0.50 -8.98 -18.99
C LYS A 143 -0.49 -10.49 -18.74
N MET A 144 -1.55 -11.04 -18.14
CA MET A 144 -1.66 -12.49 -17.90
C MET A 144 -1.67 -13.32 -19.20
N LYS A 145 -2.32 -12.81 -20.27
CA LYS A 145 -2.32 -13.46 -21.60
C LYS A 145 -0.94 -13.51 -22.23
N GLU A 146 -0.10 -12.50 -21.97
CA GLU A 146 1.28 -12.48 -22.44
C GLU A 146 2.17 -13.38 -21.58
N GLU A 147 2.08 -13.26 -20.25
CA GLU A 147 2.96 -13.96 -19.31
C GLU A 147 2.71 -15.47 -19.26
N ILE A 148 1.49 -15.94 -19.53
CA ILE A 148 1.21 -17.40 -19.56
C ILE A 148 2.09 -18.14 -20.59
N GLN A 149 2.50 -17.47 -21.67
CA GLN A 149 3.39 -18.05 -22.67
C GLN A 149 4.79 -18.33 -22.10
N ASN A 150 5.23 -17.49 -21.15
CA ASN A 150 6.52 -17.62 -20.48
C ASN A 150 6.44 -18.66 -19.35
N TYR A 151 5.40 -18.60 -18.52
CA TYR A 151 5.24 -19.52 -17.38
C TYR A 151 4.84 -20.94 -17.81
N ARG A 152 4.14 -21.09 -18.95
CA ARG A 152 3.59 -22.37 -19.46
C ARG A 152 2.75 -23.15 -18.45
N SER A 153 2.24 -22.47 -17.43
CA SER A 153 1.49 -23.07 -16.34
C SER A 153 0.61 -22.01 -15.67
N PRO A 154 -0.71 -22.16 -15.72
CA PRO A 154 -1.63 -21.27 -15.01
C PRO A 154 -1.39 -21.27 -13.50
N TYR A 155 -0.97 -22.41 -12.93
CA TYR A 155 -0.61 -22.52 -11.52
C TYR A 155 0.55 -21.59 -11.14
N PHE A 156 1.64 -21.61 -11.92
CA PHE A 156 2.78 -20.74 -11.66
C PHE A 156 2.41 -19.27 -11.88
N LEU A 157 1.72 -18.93 -12.98
CA LEU A 157 1.31 -17.56 -13.26
C LEU A 157 0.47 -16.97 -12.11
N LEU A 158 -0.60 -17.66 -11.71
CA LEU A 158 -1.51 -17.18 -10.67
C LEU A 158 -0.81 -17.05 -9.30
N GLY A 159 0.16 -17.92 -9.01
CA GLY A 159 0.98 -17.82 -7.80
C GLY A 159 1.96 -16.64 -7.77
N GLN A 160 2.29 -16.04 -8.92
CA GLN A 160 3.21 -14.90 -9.01
C GLN A 160 2.52 -13.53 -9.02
N LEU A 161 1.19 -13.50 -9.06
CA LEU A 161 0.43 -12.24 -8.98
C LEU A 161 0.78 -11.49 -7.70
N THR A 162 0.91 -10.17 -7.78
CA THR A 162 1.01 -9.27 -6.61
C THR A 162 -0.34 -9.13 -5.92
N LEU A 163 -0.38 -8.66 -4.67
CA LEU A 163 -1.64 -8.45 -3.95
C LEU A 163 -2.65 -7.56 -4.71
N HIS A 164 -2.16 -6.51 -5.37
CA HIS A 164 -3.00 -5.62 -6.18
C HIS A 164 -3.54 -6.30 -7.44
N GLU A 165 -2.75 -7.17 -8.07
CA GLU A 165 -3.18 -7.99 -9.21
C GLU A 165 -4.21 -9.03 -8.79
N CYS A 166 -4.03 -9.66 -7.62
CA CYS A 166 -5.03 -10.55 -7.04
C CYS A 166 -6.36 -9.84 -6.81
N LEU A 167 -6.34 -8.61 -6.28
CA LEU A 167 -7.57 -7.85 -6.09
C LEU A 167 -8.22 -7.45 -7.42
N SER A 168 -7.43 -6.97 -8.38
CA SER A 168 -7.92 -6.65 -9.74
C SER A 168 -8.58 -7.86 -10.39
N LEU A 169 -7.93 -9.02 -10.31
CA LEU A 169 -8.45 -10.28 -10.83
C LEU A 169 -9.73 -10.70 -10.10
N LEU A 170 -9.75 -10.61 -8.77
CA LEU A 170 -10.92 -10.90 -7.95
C LEU A 170 -12.10 -10.00 -8.33
N TYR A 171 -11.88 -8.72 -8.65
CA TYR A 171 -12.93 -7.83 -9.15
C TYR A 171 -13.49 -8.24 -10.51
N SER A 172 -12.68 -8.85 -11.37
CA SER A 172 -13.05 -9.37 -12.70
C SER A 172 -13.73 -10.75 -12.68
N LEU A 173 -13.80 -11.43 -11.53
CA LEU A 173 -14.55 -12.68 -11.42
C LEU A 173 -16.06 -12.45 -11.40
N ASP A 174 -16.81 -13.45 -11.85
CA ASP A 174 -18.26 -13.49 -11.68
C ASP A 174 -18.63 -13.53 -10.18
N SER A 175 -19.87 -13.17 -9.86
CA SER A 175 -20.32 -13.04 -8.48
C SER A 175 -20.24 -14.35 -7.69
N HIS A 176 -20.42 -15.51 -8.33
CA HIS A 176 -20.37 -16.79 -7.64
C HIS A 176 -18.94 -17.14 -7.23
N LEU A 177 -17.98 -17.08 -8.16
CA LEU A 177 -16.59 -17.40 -7.85
C LEU A 177 -15.96 -16.36 -6.90
N LYS A 178 -16.31 -15.09 -7.07
CA LYS A 178 -15.93 -14.01 -6.16
C LYS A 178 -16.38 -14.28 -4.73
N ASN A 179 -17.66 -14.66 -4.54
CA ASN A 179 -18.21 -15.03 -3.24
C ASN A 179 -17.51 -16.24 -2.64
N ARG A 180 -17.17 -17.24 -3.46
CA ARG A 180 -16.45 -18.44 -3.01
C ARG A 180 -15.06 -18.10 -2.48
N CYS A 181 -14.28 -17.30 -3.23
CA CYS A 181 -13.00 -16.79 -2.78
C CYS A 181 -13.11 -16.04 -1.45
N ARG A 182 -14.11 -15.15 -1.30
CA ARG A 182 -14.36 -14.42 -0.05
C ARG A 182 -14.64 -15.38 1.11
N GLN A 183 -15.55 -16.34 0.93
CA GLN A 183 -15.90 -17.30 1.99
C GLN A 183 -14.70 -18.15 2.40
N GLU A 184 -13.93 -18.67 1.44
CA GLU A 184 -12.74 -19.48 1.75
C GLU A 184 -11.65 -18.68 2.46
N PHE A 185 -11.53 -17.38 2.13
CA PHE A 185 -10.66 -16.45 2.83
C PHE A 185 -11.13 -16.19 4.27
N LEU A 186 -12.40 -15.85 4.48
CA LEU A 186 -12.98 -15.62 5.81
C LEU A 186 -12.89 -16.86 6.72
N LYS A 187 -12.98 -18.08 6.16
CA LYS A 187 -12.81 -19.34 6.92
C LYS A 187 -11.38 -19.56 7.42
N ARG A 188 -10.38 -19.10 6.66
CA ARG A 188 -8.96 -19.40 6.92
C ARG A 188 -8.20 -18.24 7.54
N GLN A 189 -8.73 -17.03 7.49
CA GLN A 189 -8.06 -15.82 7.92
C GLN A 189 -8.87 -15.07 8.96
N HIS A 190 -8.15 -14.53 9.94
CA HIS A 190 -8.74 -13.72 10.99
C HIS A 190 -8.58 -12.21 10.75
N PHE A 191 -7.99 -11.78 9.63
CA PHE A 191 -7.62 -10.38 9.42
C PHE A 191 -8.76 -9.50 8.87
N ILE A 192 -9.68 -10.09 8.11
CA ILE A 192 -10.89 -9.42 7.62
C ILE A 192 -12.05 -10.31 8.11
N GLN A 193 -13.01 -9.73 8.80
CA GLN A 193 -14.14 -10.47 9.40
C GLN A 193 -15.49 -10.05 8.80
N GLU A 194 -15.45 -9.08 7.88
CA GLU A 194 -16.58 -8.54 7.17
C GLU A 194 -17.19 -9.61 6.27
N SER A 195 -18.41 -10.03 6.58
CA SER A 195 -19.20 -10.94 5.75
C SER A 195 -19.69 -10.27 4.46
N ASP A 196 -19.91 -8.96 4.54
CA ASP A 196 -20.48 -8.15 3.48
C ASP A 196 -19.43 -7.78 2.44
N ASP A 197 -19.86 -7.72 1.18
CA ASP A 197 -18.98 -7.50 0.03
C ASP A 197 -18.23 -6.17 0.09
N GLN A 198 -18.97 -5.05 0.15
CA GLN A 198 -18.35 -3.72 0.08
C GLN A 198 -17.34 -3.47 1.21
N PRO A 199 -17.65 -3.77 2.49
CA PRO A 199 -16.69 -3.61 3.58
C PRO A 199 -15.47 -4.53 3.45
N PHE A 200 -15.65 -5.77 2.99
CA PHE A 200 -14.53 -6.71 2.75
C PHE A 200 -13.54 -6.13 1.74
N TYR A 201 -14.02 -5.69 0.58
CA TYR A 201 -13.17 -5.14 -0.48
C TYR A 201 -12.53 -3.82 -0.09
N LYS A 202 -13.28 -2.92 0.56
CA LYS A 202 -12.74 -1.65 1.09
C LYS A 202 -11.55 -1.90 2.02
N LYS A 203 -11.67 -2.86 2.94
CA LYS A 203 -10.57 -3.23 3.83
C LYS A 203 -9.38 -3.82 3.10
N LEU A 204 -9.63 -4.71 2.12
CA LEU A 204 -8.54 -5.29 1.33
C LEU A 204 -7.77 -4.22 0.53
N ASP A 205 -8.48 -3.23 -0.04
CA ASP A 205 -7.88 -2.07 -0.70
C ASP A 205 -7.02 -1.22 0.26
N MET A 206 -7.48 -1.00 1.49
CA MET A 206 -6.70 -0.30 2.51
C MET A 206 -5.45 -1.10 2.93
N ILE A 207 -5.57 -2.42 3.08
CA ILE A 207 -4.44 -3.31 3.39
C ILE A 207 -3.39 -3.24 2.28
N ILE A 208 -3.79 -3.18 1.00
CA ILE A 208 -2.86 -3.00 -0.13
C ILE A 208 -2.10 -1.67 -0.02
N GLN A 209 -2.78 -0.57 0.36
CA GLN A 209 -2.13 0.72 0.54
C GLN A 209 -1.11 0.68 1.71
N ILE A 210 -1.49 0.06 2.83
CA ILE A 210 -0.59 -0.15 3.98
C ILE A 210 0.61 -1.01 3.58
N ARG A 211 0.37 -2.12 2.87
CA ARG A 211 1.40 -3.01 2.33
C ARG A 211 2.41 -2.25 1.49
N ASN A 212 1.92 -1.46 0.53
CA ASN A 212 2.79 -0.71 -0.38
C ASN A 212 3.62 0.33 0.40
N CYS A 213 2.99 1.05 1.33
CA CYS A 213 3.69 2.01 2.19
C CYS A 213 4.84 1.34 2.95
N ILE A 214 4.59 0.20 3.60
CA ILE A 214 5.62 -0.51 4.38
C ILE A 214 6.71 -1.07 3.46
N CYS A 215 6.35 -1.73 2.36
CA CYS A 215 7.31 -2.35 1.45
C CYS A 215 8.20 -1.34 0.72
N HIS A 216 7.72 -0.10 0.54
CA HIS A 216 8.50 1.00 -0.04
C HIS A 216 9.20 1.88 1.01
N ASN A 217 9.09 1.51 2.30
CA ASN A 217 9.65 2.28 3.42
C ASN A 217 9.12 3.73 3.50
N ASP A 218 7.93 3.98 2.96
CA ASP A 218 7.20 5.23 3.09
C ASP A 218 6.66 5.38 4.51
N SER A 219 6.05 6.52 4.83
CA SER A 219 5.56 6.81 6.18
C SER A 219 4.08 6.49 6.39
N LEU A 220 3.75 5.74 7.44
CA LEU A 220 2.37 5.49 7.86
C LEU A 220 1.67 6.78 8.28
N GLU A 221 2.36 7.71 8.94
CA GLU A 221 1.84 9.05 9.25
C GLU A 221 1.31 9.77 8.00
N ASN A 222 2.09 9.75 6.92
CA ASN A 222 1.66 10.29 5.64
C ASN A 222 0.51 9.48 5.04
N LEU A 223 0.62 8.15 5.05
CA LEU A 223 -0.43 7.26 4.57
C LEU A 223 -1.73 7.45 5.32
N ILE A 224 -1.75 7.78 6.60
CA ILE A 224 -3.00 8.01 7.35
C ILE A 224 -3.56 9.38 6.95
N ARG A 225 -2.73 10.42 6.97
CA ARG A 225 -3.20 11.80 6.84
C ARG A 225 -3.56 12.26 5.44
N TYR A 226 -2.87 11.75 4.40
CA TYR A 226 -2.98 12.32 3.05
C TYR A 226 -3.57 11.35 2.04
N GLN A 227 -4.68 11.77 1.41
CA GLN A 227 -5.22 11.07 0.25
C GLN A 227 -4.30 11.27 -0.97
N GLN A 228 -3.77 12.49 -1.15
CA GLN A 228 -2.78 12.82 -2.17
C GLN A 228 -1.72 13.75 -1.55
N GLU A 229 -0.62 13.17 -1.06
CA GLU A 229 0.44 13.90 -0.34
C GLU A 229 0.98 15.09 -1.14
N PHE A 230 1.33 14.86 -2.42
CA PHE A 230 1.93 15.89 -3.27
C PHE A 230 1.00 17.08 -3.56
N LYS A 231 -0.31 16.87 -3.49
CA LYS A 231 -1.30 17.94 -3.64
C LYS A 231 -1.73 18.54 -2.30
N GLY A 232 -1.23 18.00 -1.19
CA GLY A 232 -1.61 18.40 0.16
C GLY A 232 -3.06 18.09 0.50
N ILE A 233 -3.71 17.15 -0.22
CA ILE A 233 -5.10 16.78 0.02
C ILE A 233 -5.15 15.83 1.21
N LEU A 234 -5.74 16.31 2.30
CA LEU A 234 -5.93 15.56 3.53
C LEU A 234 -7.11 14.58 3.40
N ARG A 235 -6.99 13.43 4.06
CA ARG A 235 -8.14 12.54 4.30
C ARG A 235 -9.08 13.14 5.34
N SER A 236 -10.34 12.71 5.31
CA SER A 236 -11.29 13.03 6.38
C SER A 236 -10.84 12.42 7.71
N GLU A 237 -11.37 12.92 8.83
CA GLU A 237 -11.11 12.34 10.16
C GLU A 237 -11.58 10.89 10.25
N GLU A 238 -12.71 10.58 9.62
CA GLU A 238 -13.26 9.22 9.55
C GLU A 238 -12.29 8.27 8.83
N GLU A 239 -11.78 8.66 7.66
CA GLU A 239 -10.82 7.82 6.93
C GLU A 239 -9.50 7.66 7.70
N GLN A 240 -9.03 8.71 8.38
CA GLN A 240 -7.83 8.63 9.22
C GLN A 240 -8.01 7.63 10.37
N ASP A 241 -9.18 7.64 11.01
CA ASP A 241 -9.55 6.70 12.06
C ASP A 241 -9.66 5.26 11.53
N GLU A 242 -10.26 5.06 10.34
CA GLU A 242 -10.32 3.75 9.69
C GLU A 242 -8.93 3.16 9.43
N PHE A 243 -8.00 3.95 8.87
CA PHE A 243 -6.61 3.50 8.66
C PHE A 243 -5.91 3.17 9.98
N SER A 244 -6.05 4.04 10.99
CA SER A 244 -5.41 3.86 12.30
C SER A 244 -5.90 2.58 12.98
N LYS A 245 -7.23 2.37 13.03
CA LYS A 245 -7.84 1.15 13.59
C LYS A 245 -7.39 -0.11 12.86
N LEU A 246 -7.27 -0.05 11.53
CA LEU A 246 -6.82 -1.19 10.73
C LEU A 246 -5.34 -1.51 11.00
N ILE A 247 -4.48 -0.50 11.09
CA ILE A 247 -3.06 -0.67 11.44
C ILE A 247 -2.93 -1.28 12.84
N ASP A 248 -3.64 -0.74 13.83
CA ASP A 248 -3.65 -1.29 15.20
C ASP A 248 -4.13 -2.74 15.24
N TYR A 249 -5.15 -3.05 14.43
CA TYR A 249 -5.66 -4.39 14.31
C TYR A 249 -4.64 -5.35 13.69
N LEU A 250 -3.96 -4.92 12.62
CA LEU A 250 -2.88 -5.67 11.99
C LEU A 250 -1.68 -5.86 12.93
N LEU A 251 -1.41 -4.95 13.86
CA LEU A 251 -0.34 -5.10 14.84
C LEU A 251 -0.64 -6.14 15.94
N LYS A 252 -1.91 -6.28 16.32
CA LYS A 252 -2.36 -7.13 17.44
C LYS A 252 -2.51 -8.61 17.09
N LYS A 253 -2.66 -8.94 15.80
CA LYS A 253 -2.70 -10.32 15.30
C LYS A 253 -1.31 -10.92 15.29
#